data_AF-A0AA39QND9-F1
#
_entry.id   AF-A0AA39QND9-F1
#
_cell.length_a   1.000
_cell.length_b   1.000
_cell.length_c   1.000
_cell.angle_alpha   90.00
_cell.angle_beta   90.00
_cell.angle_gamma   90.00
#
_symmetry.space_group_name_H-M   'P 1'
#
loop_
_entity.id
_entity.type
_entity.pdbx_description
1 polymer ?
#
loop_
_entity_poly.entity_id
_entity_poly.type
_entity_poly.pdbx_seq_one_letter_code
_entity_poly.pdbx_strand_id
1 'polypeptide(L)'
;MTINTQNRAYRAALLVISSSADPISGGGILVAGDTIAASGPWSTTIVPLLTPTTTATDLGAVTLVPGFFDCHVHASFDPMRMKMNSSRAELSDTQTKEREAKELMKRNALRLLDAGVTTARDLASHGMGVMELKGQIDRGEIMGPRLMCANAPITVFGGHCNAMGGEAEGLEGVTKMTQRRLDEGAEVIKVMSTGGFMTAGSHPSEARYSVEELKAIADTAHANGVRVTTHAMGAEGIRRAVVAGFDSIEHCSWSTRTGTEFDKGVAQLIVDKGVYVCPSENPCRNFTNTTLIASSDEHRLPCWRILFLPMGPPVCHCGKSGFITSAQREDHYGNRQQDRKLSLRALCRRIYGSGRCGIHTPRAIGCMY
;
A
#
# COMPACT_ATOMS: atom_id res chain seq x y z
N MET A 1 25.51 -22.71 -2.42
CA MET A 1 24.10 -23.14 -2.45
C MET A 1 23.91 -24.00 -3.68
N THR A 2 23.54 -25.27 -3.51
CA THR A 2 23.21 -26.15 -4.63
C THR A 2 21.84 -25.70 -5.15
N ILE A 3 21.81 -25.03 -6.30
CA ILE A 3 20.54 -24.66 -6.95
C ILE A 3 19.85 -25.98 -7.25
N ASN A 4 18.70 -26.24 -6.62
CA ASN A 4 17.92 -27.43 -6.91
C ASN A 4 17.41 -27.29 -8.35
N THR A 5 18.07 -27.98 -9.29
CA THR A 5 17.76 -27.95 -10.72
C THR A 5 16.54 -28.80 -11.08
N GLN A 6 15.89 -29.42 -10.10
CA GLN A 6 14.69 -30.20 -10.34
C GLN A 6 13.48 -29.30 -10.52
N ASN A 7 12.72 -29.57 -11.59
CA ASN A 7 11.43 -28.93 -11.80
C ASN A 7 10.48 -29.29 -10.65
N ARG A 8 9.65 -28.32 -10.26
CA ARG A 8 8.67 -28.46 -9.18
C ARG A 8 7.28 -28.19 -9.74
N ALA A 9 6.32 -29.06 -9.46
CA ALA A 9 4.94 -28.86 -9.88
C ALA A 9 4.03 -28.75 -8.65
N TYR A 10 3.09 -27.82 -8.68
CA TYR A 10 2.17 -27.58 -7.58
C TYR A 10 0.73 -27.65 -8.09
N ARG A 11 -0.07 -28.54 -7.51
CA ARG A 11 -1.52 -28.64 -7.73
C ARG A 11 -2.25 -27.88 -6.64
N ALA A 12 -3.33 -27.18 -7.01
CA ALA A 12 -4.22 -26.49 -6.08
C ALA A 12 -5.69 -26.73 -6.46
N ALA A 13 -6.60 -26.49 -5.53
CA ALA A 13 -8.04 -26.56 -5.81
C ALA A 13 -8.49 -25.47 -6.77
N LEU A 14 -7.91 -24.26 -6.64
CA LEU A 14 -8.13 -23.14 -7.56
C LEU A 14 -6.79 -22.50 -7.92
N LEU A 15 -6.66 -22.05 -9.17
CA LEU A 15 -5.54 -21.27 -9.66
C LEU A 15 -6.04 -19.97 -10.28
N VAL A 16 -5.54 -18.84 -9.80
CA VAL A 16 -5.76 -17.53 -10.41
C VAL A 16 -4.51 -17.13 -11.17
N ILE A 17 -4.63 -16.87 -12.48
CA ILE A 17 -3.48 -16.49 -13.33
C ILE A 17 -3.49 -15.00 -13.69
N SER A 18 -4.65 -14.35 -13.64
CA SER A 18 -4.79 -12.91 -13.80
C SER A 18 -6.07 -12.43 -13.12
N SER A 19 -6.14 -11.15 -12.81
CA SER A 19 -7.32 -10.50 -12.22
C SER A 19 -8.50 -10.37 -13.19
N SER A 20 -8.30 -10.66 -14.48
CA SER A 20 -9.33 -10.60 -15.53
C SER A 20 -9.77 -11.97 -16.04
N ALA A 21 -9.15 -13.05 -15.55
CA ALA A 21 -9.47 -14.42 -15.94
C ALA A 21 -10.25 -15.11 -14.83
N ASP A 22 -11.17 -15.98 -15.21
CA ASP A 22 -11.85 -16.84 -14.26
C ASP A 22 -10.84 -17.78 -13.57
N PRO A 23 -10.97 -18.04 -12.26
CA PRO A 23 -10.15 -19.01 -11.56
C PRO A 23 -10.28 -20.41 -12.17
N ILE A 24 -9.15 -21.09 -12.36
CA ILE A 24 -9.08 -22.44 -12.90
C ILE A 24 -9.29 -23.45 -11.78
N SER A 25 -10.38 -24.22 -11.85
CA SER A 25 -10.61 -25.34 -10.92
C SER A 25 -9.66 -26.50 -11.19
N GLY A 26 -9.09 -27.07 -10.13
CA GLY A 26 -8.08 -28.13 -10.21
C GLY A 26 -6.84 -27.70 -11.00
N GLY A 27 -6.45 -26.43 -10.87
CA GLY A 27 -5.30 -25.86 -11.57
C GLY A 27 -3.96 -26.22 -10.95
N GLY A 28 -2.89 -25.84 -11.63
CA GLY A 28 -1.55 -25.92 -11.08
C GLY A 28 -0.50 -25.18 -11.92
N ILE A 29 0.73 -25.21 -11.41
CA ILE A 29 1.89 -24.60 -12.04
C ILE A 29 3.04 -25.58 -12.12
N LEU A 30 3.88 -25.42 -13.14
CA LEU A 30 5.20 -26.04 -13.27
C LEU A 30 6.25 -24.94 -13.14
N VAL A 31 7.16 -25.11 -12.19
CA VAL A 31 8.26 -24.19 -11.90
C VAL A 31 9.57 -24.83 -12.36
N ALA A 32 10.29 -24.13 -13.24
CA ALA A 32 11.61 -24.51 -13.71
C ALA A 32 12.61 -23.43 -13.25
N GLY A 33 13.53 -23.81 -12.36
CA GLY A 33 14.40 -22.84 -11.68
C GLY A 33 13.58 -21.81 -10.88
N ASP A 34 13.67 -20.55 -11.29
CA ASP A 34 13.01 -19.37 -10.73
C ASP A 34 11.82 -18.86 -11.55
N THR A 35 11.44 -19.55 -12.63
CA THR A 35 10.35 -19.15 -13.52
C THR A 35 9.19 -20.15 -13.53
N ILE A 36 7.98 -19.66 -13.82
CA ILE A 36 6.82 -20.51 -14.11
C ILE A 36 6.91 -20.93 -15.58
N ALA A 37 7.22 -22.20 -15.82
CA ALA A 37 7.31 -22.78 -17.15
C ALA A 37 5.92 -23.05 -17.77
N ALA A 38 4.93 -23.39 -16.93
CA ALA A 38 3.55 -23.58 -17.36
C ALA A 38 2.56 -23.30 -16.22
N SER A 39 1.35 -22.85 -16.56
CA SER A 39 0.24 -22.68 -15.63
C SER A 39 -1.08 -23.00 -16.34
N GLY A 40 -2.01 -23.67 -15.66
CA GLY A 40 -3.28 -24.07 -16.27
C GLY A 40 -3.97 -25.20 -15.52
N PRO A 41 -4.98 -25.87 -16.12
CA PRO A 41 -5.58 -27.07 -15.55
C PRO A 41 -4.54 -28.15 -15.28
N TRP A 42 -4.57 -28.76 -14.10
CA TRP A 42 -3.55 -29.73 -13.68
C TRP A 42 -3.45 -30.91 -14.66
N SER A 43 -4.57 -31.52 -15.02
CA SER A 43 -4.62 -32.74 -15.82
C SER A 43 -4.21 -32.55 -17.28
N THR A 44 -4.58 -31.43 -17.90
CA THR A 44 -4.37 -31.22 -19.35
C THR A 44 -3.22 -30.30 -19.69
N THR A 45 -2.73 -29.48 -18.73
CA THR A 45 -1.60 -28.57 -18.96
C THR A 45 -0.36 -28.99 -18.20
N ILE A 46 -0.48 -29.36 -16.92
CA ILE A 46 0.70 -29.61 -16.08
C ILE A 46 1.18 -31.07 -16.17
N VAL A 47 0.27 -32.04 -16.00
CA VAL A 47 0.59 -33.48 -16.06
C VAL A 47 1.36 -33.89 -17.32
N PRO A 48 1.01 -33.41 -18.54
CA PRO A 48 1.74 -33.78 -19.75
C PRO A 48 3.20 -33.30 -19.78
N LEU A 49 3.57 -32.32 -18.95
CA LEU A 49 4.90 -31.73 -18.88
C LEU A 49 5.77 -32.30 -17.75
N LEU A 50 5.21 -33.19 -16.92
CA LEU A 50 5.94 -33.80 -15.81
C LEU A 50 6.96 -34.82 -16.33
N THR A 51 8.16 -34.75 -15.78
CA THR A 51 9.22 -35.74 -16.00
C THR A 51 9.39 -36.62 -14.76
N PRO A 52 10.05 -37.79 -14.85
CA PRO A 52 10.38 -38.60 -13.67
C PRO A 52 11.22 -37.87 -12.61
N THR A 53 11.88 -36.77 -12.99
CA THR A 53 12.68 -35.92 -12.09
C THR A 53 11.90 -34.73 -11.53
N THR A 54 10.65 -34.53 -11.94
CA THR A 54 9.81 -33.44 -11.44
C THR A 54 9.23 -33.81 -10.07
N THR A 55 9.42 -32.94 -9.09
CA THR A 55 8.77 -33.09 -7.77
C THR A 55 7.38 -32.46 -7.83
N ALA A 56 6.33 -33.27 -7.77
CA ALA A 56 4.95 -32.81 -7.76
C ALA A 56 4.36 -32.80 -6.33
N THR A 57 3.75 -31.69 -5.95
CA THR A 57 3.13 -31.49 -4.64
C THR A 57 1.66 -31.08 -4.81
N ASP A 58 0.76 -31.78 -4.13
CA ASP A 58 -0.64 -31.36 -4.02
C ASP A 58 -0.82 -30.48 -2.78
N LEU A 59 -1.22 -29.22 -2.98
CA LEU A 59 -1.45 -28.24 -1.92
C LEU A 59 -2.85 -28.39 -1.29
N GLY A 60 -3.70 -29.29 -1.79
CA GLY A 60 -5.03 -29.55 -1.28
C GLY A 60 -6.02 -28.42 -1.58
N ALA A 61 -6.88 -28.11 -0.61
CA ALA A 61 -8.01 -27.18 -0.76
C ALA A 61 -7.60 -25.70 -0.63
N VAL A 62 -6.53 -25.29 -1.33
CA VAL A 62 -6.06 -23.91 -1.37
C VAL A 62 -6.30 -23.27 -2.74
N THR A 63 -6.33 -21.94 -2.75
CA THR A 63 -6.27 -21.13 -3.97
C THR A 63 -4.85 -20.64 -4.16
N LEU A 64 -4.25 -20.98 -5.30
CA LEU A 64 -2.94 -20.48 -5.69
C LEU A 64 -3.13 -19.17 -6.49
N VAL A 65 -2.44 -18.12 -6.06
CA VAL A 65 -2.48 -16.78 -6.68
C VAL A 65 -1.06 -16.26 -6.93
N PRO A 66 -0.86 -15.31 -7.86
CA PRO A 66 0.43 -14.63 -8.00
C PRO A 66 0.77 -13.88 -6.72
N GLY A 67 2.06 -13.79 -6.39
CA GLY A 67 2.52 -13.00 -5.25
C GLY A 67 2.09 -11.53 -5.40
N PHE A 68 1.64 -10.92 -4.30
CA PHE A 68 1.11 -9.57 -4.33
C PHE A 68 2.21 -8.52 -4.52
N PHE A 69 1.78 -7.38 -5.06
CA PHE A 69 2.58 -6.17 -5.19
C PHE A 69 2.02 -5.12 -4.24
N ASP A 70 2.88 -4.53 -3.40
CA ASP A 70 2.53 -3.33 -2.65
C ASP A 70 3.23 -2.12 -3.29
N CYS A 71 2.45 -1.20 -3.84
CA CYS A 71 2.99 -0.07 -4.60
C CYS A 71 3.31 1.15 -3.72
N HIS A 72 3.09 1.10 -2.41
CA HIS A 72 3.37 2.23 -1.52
C HIS A 72 3.71 1.77 -0.10
N VAL A 73 4.99 1.42 0.11
CA VAL A 73 5.49 1.08 1.44
C VAL A 73 6.53 2.08 1.93
N HIS A 74 6.76 2.05 3.24
CA HIS A 74 7.86 2.72 3.91
C HIS A 74 8.53 1.71 4.86
N ALA A 75 9.53 0.99 4.37
CA ALA A 75 10.25 -0.04 5.13
C ALA A 75 10.86 0.55 6.41
N SER A 76 11.26 1.82 6.34
CA SER A 76 11.91 2.55 7.44
C SER A 76 10.96 3.09 8.52
N PHE A 77 9.63 3.02 8.34
CA PHE A 77 8.68 3.62 9.29
C PHE A 77 8.01 2.60 10.20
N ASP A 78 7.81 3.00 11.45
CA ASP A 78 6.93 2.32 12.39
C ASP A 78 5.75 3.25 12.72
N PRO A 79 4.55 2.98 12.20
CA PRO A 79 3.39 3.85 12.41
C PRO A 79 2.98 3.96 13.88
N MET A 80 3.40 3.05 14.76
CA MET A 80 3.11 3.08 16.20
C MET A 80 4.10 3.91 17.01
N ARG A 81 5.24 4.28 16.42
CA ARG A 81 6.31 5.06 17.08
C ARG A 81 6.51 6.44 16.48
N MET A 82 5.67 6.86 15.52
CA MET A 82 5.82 8.15 14.85
C MET A 82 5.59 9.35 15.79
N LYS A 83 6.69 9.90 16.31
CA LYS A 83 6.83 11.33 16.55
C LYS A 83 7.65 11.90 15.40
N MET A 84 6.99 12.33 14.32
CA MET A 84 7.64 12.94 13.14
C MET A 84 8.14 14.38 13.41
N ASN A 85 8.20 14.78 14.68
CA ASN A 85 8.84 16.00 15.17
C ASN A 85 10.05 15.61 16.02
N SER A 86 11.06 14.98 15.44
CA SER A 86 12.40 15.14 16.02
C SER A 86 12.92 16.47 15.52
N SER A 87 12.83 17.48 16.38
CA SER A 87 13.75 18.61 16.30
C SER A 87 15.18 18.05 16.15
N ARG A 88 16.07 18.81 15.51
CA ARG A 88 17.52 18.58 15.39
C ARG A 88 18.27 18.31 16.72
N ALA A 89 17.57 18.06 17.83
CA ALA A 89 18.04 18.09 19.20
C ALA A 89 18.17 16.71 19.90
N GLU A 90 18.00 15.57 19.21
CA GLU A 90 18.34 14.26 19.79
C GLU A 90 19.58 13.64 19.16
N LEU A 91 20.70 14.35 19.31
CA LEU A 91 22.07 13.93 18.94
C LEU A 91 22.69 12.93 19.93
N SER A 92 21.90 12.24 20.76
CA SER A 92 22.42 11.15 21.59
C SER A 92 22.25 9.82 20.86
N ASP A 93 23.39 9.33 20.36
CA ASP A 93 23.67 8.01 19.80
C ASP A 93 23.04 7.66 18.43
N THR A 94 23.58 8.31 17.39
CA THR A 94 23.22 8.08 15.99
C THR A 94 23.40 6.64 15.55
N GLN A 95 24.41 5.93 16.07
CA GLN A 95 24.70 4.54 15.70
C GLN A 95 23.62 3.58 16.20
N THR A 96 23.17 3.76 17.45
CA THR A 96 22.07 2.96 17.99
C THR A 96 20.78 3.18 17.21
N LYS A 97 20.46 4.44 16.87
CA LYS A 97 19.27 4.79 16.05
C LYS A 97 19.32 4.19 14.65
N GLU A 98 20.48 4.23 14.00
CA GLU A 98 20.68 3.60 12.68
C GLU A 98 20.51 2.08 12.76
N ARG A 99 21.06 1.42 13.78
CA ARG A 99 20.89 -0.02 13.98
C ARG A 99 19.43 -0.39 14.19
N GLU A 100 18.71 0.35 15.03
CA GLU A 100 17.29 0.13 15.29
C GLU A 100 16.44 0.32 14.02
N ALA A 101 16.75 1.33 13.21
CA ALA A 101 16.07 1.56 11.93
C ALA A 101 16.29 0.38 10.96
N LYS A 102 17.52 -0.13 10.85
CA LYS A 102 17.82 -1.31 10.02
C LYS A 102 17.08 -2.57 10.49
N GLU A 103 17.04 -2.82 11.79
CA GLU A 103 16.29 -3.97 12.34
C GLU A 103 14.78 -3.82 12.20
N LEU A 104 14.26 -2.59 12.25
CA LEU A 104 12.86 -2.32 11.91
C LEU A 104 12.57 -2.62 10.44
N MET A 105 13.42 -2.14 9.52
CA MET A 105 13.30 -2.40 8.09
C MET A 105 13.26 -3.89 7.76
N LYS A 106 14.17 -4.68 8.34
CA LYS A 106 14.19 -6.15 8.17
C LYS A 106 12.89 -6.80 8.64
N ARG A 107 12.38 -6.39 9.81
CA ARG A 107 11.10 -6.90 10.33
C ARG A 107 9.92 -6.52 9.45
N ASN A 108 9.90 -5.29 8.93
CA ASN A 108 8.85 -4.84 8.02
C ASN A 108 8.90 -5.59 6.68
N ALA A 109 10.10 -5.84 6.13
CA ALA A 109 10.28 -6.65 4.92
C ALA A 109 9.75 -8.08 5.10
N LEU A 110 10.04 -8.71 6.24
CA LEU A 110 9.49 -10.05 6.53
C LEU A 110 7.96 -10.04 6.66
N ARG A 111 7.39 -9.02 7.33
CA ARG A 111 5.94 -8.87 7.47
C ARG A 111 5.22 -8.72 6.12
N LEU A 112 5.84 -8.03 5.16
CA LEU A 112 5.31 -7.95 3.80
C LEU A 112 5.25 -9.35 3.16
N LEU A 113 6.32 -10.13 3.30
CA LEU A 113 6.38 -11.49 2.76
C LEU A 113 5.37 -12.44 3.42
N ASP A 114 5.22 -12.36 4.76
CA ASP A 114 4.22 -13.12 5.51
C ASP A 114 2.77 -12.78 5.08
N ALA A 115 2.54 -11.55 4.61
CA ALA A 115 1.26 -11.12 4.03
C ALA A 115 1.08 -11.52 2.55
N GLY A 116 2.04 -12.24 1.96
CA GLY A 116 2.02 -12.65 0.56
C GLY A 116 2.50 -11.59 -0.43
N VAL A 117 3.05 -10.46 0.05
CA VAL A 117 3.67 -9.44 -0.81
C VAL A 117 5.07 -9.91 -1.19
N THR A 118 5.30 -10.10 -2.49
CA THR A 118 6.59 -10.59 -3.02
C THR A 118 7.36 -9.50 -3.75
N THR A 119 6.73 -8.35 -4.01
CA THR A 119 7.37 -7.16 -4.58
C THR A 119 6.76 -5.92 -3.95
N ALA A 120 7.60 -4.99 -3.51
CA ALA A 120 7.14 -3.77 -2.87
C ALA A 120 7.91 -2.54 -3.37
N ARG A 121 7.22 -1.40 -3.45
CA ARG A 121 7.79 -0.12 -3.85
C ARG A 121 7.95 0.77 -2.63
N ASP A 122 9.19 0.93 -2.15
CA ASP A 122 9.52 1.82 -1.04
C ASP A 122 9.62 3.26 -1.54
N LEU A 123 8.71 4.13 -1.08
CA LEU A 123 8.59 5.49 -1.61
C LEU A 123 9.16 6.57 -0.69
N ALA A 124 9.62 6.23 0.52
CA ALA A 124 10.34 7.18 1.35
C ALA A 124 11.15 6.45 2.41
N SER A 125 12.46 6.66 2.38
CA SER A 125 13.39 6.19 3.41
C SER A 125 14.49 7.22 3.66
N HIS A 126 14.96 7.30 4.91
CA HIS A 126 16.07 8.18 5.27
C HIS A 126 17.39 7.56 4.83
N GLY A 127 18.23 8.33 4.13
CA GLY A 127 19.54 7.89 3.66
C GLY A 127 19.49 6.63 2.78
N MET A 128 20.57 5.85 2.81
CA MET A 128 20.77 4.67 1.95
C MET A 128 20.33 3.34 2.59
N GLY A 129 19.67 3.38 3.76
CA GLY A 129 19.34 2.17 4.53
C GLY A 129 18.45 1.19 3.76
N VAL A 130 17.52 1.69 2.97
CA VAL A 130 16.64 0.83 2.14
C VAL A 130 17.39 0.17 0.99
N MET A 131 18.41 0.82 0.43
CA MET A 131 19.26 0.23 -0.62
C MET A 131 20.16 -0.88 -0.05
N GLU A 132 20.67 -0.70 1.18
CA GLU A 132 21.40 -1.75 1.88
C GLU A 132 20.49 -2.97 2.16
N LEU A 133 19.27 -2.73 2.64
CA LEU A 133 18.25 -3.77 2.84
C LEU A 133 17.95 -4.52 1.54
N LYS A 134 17.68 -3.79 0.45
CA LYS A 134 17.45 -4.36 -0.88
C LYS A 134 18.65 -5.23 -1.31
N GLY A 135 19.88 -4.73 -1.16
CA GLY A 135 21.08 -5.49 -1.50
C GLY A 135 21.22 -6.80 -0.70
N GLN A 136 20.85 -6.80 0.58
CA GLN A 136 20.84 -8.01 1.42
C GLN A 136 19.77 -9.01 0.95
N ILE A 137 18.58 -8.53 0.56
CA ILE A 137 17.49 -9.36 0.01
C ILE A 137 17.91 -9.96 -1.34
N ASP A 138 18.44 -9.14 -2.25
CA ASP A 138 18.82 -9.55 -3.61
C ASP A 138 19.96 -10.59 -3.59
N ARG A 139 20.85 -10.55 -2.60
CA ARG A 139 21.89 -11.57 -2.36
C ARG A 139 21.40 -12.80 -1.57
N GLY A 140 20.14 -12.81 -1.12
CA GLY A 140 19.57 -13.90 -0.32
C GLY A 140 20.11 -14.00 1.11
N GLU A 141 20.69 -12.92 1.64
CA GLU A 141 21.22 -12.86 3.01
C GLU A 141 20.08 -12.73 4.04
N ILE A 142 19.00 -12.06 3.65
CA ILE A 142 17.78 -11.91 4.44
C ILE A 142 16.54 -12.21 3.58
N MET A 143 15.48 -12.67 4.22
CA MET A 143 14.18 -12.83 3.55
C MET A 143 13.46 -11.49 3.45
N GLY A 144 12.90 -11.20 2.28
CA GLY A 144 12.05 -10.04 2.03
C GLY A 144 11.50 -10.05 0.60
N PRO A 145 10.54 -9.17 0.29
CA PRO A 145 10.08 -8.97 -1.08
C PRO A 145 11.17 -8.32 -1.93
N ARG A 146 11.07 -8.46 -3.26
CA ARG A 146 11.84 -7.61 -4.17
C ARG A 146 11.47 -6.15 -3.92
N LEU A 147 12.45 -5.30 -3.68
CA LEU A 147 12.23 -3.89 -3.41
C LEU A 147 12.54 -3.05 -4.64
N MET A 148 11.65 -2.08 -4.92
CA MET A 148 11.90 -0.97 -5.84
C MET A 148 11.96 0.31 -5.01
N CYS A 149 13.12 0.96 -4.96
CA CYS A 149 13.39 1.99 -3.95
C CYS A 149 13.43 3.40 -4.54
N ALA A 150 12.77 4.36 -3.87
CA ALA A 150 12.82 5.78 -4.22
C ALA A 150 13.86 6.59 -3.45
N ASN A 151 14.43 6.01 -2.39
CA ASN A 151 15.23 6.69 -1.37
C ASN A 151 14.45 7.87 -0.75
N ALA A 152 15.14 8.94 -0.36
CA ALA A 152 14.48 10.09 0.25
C ALA A 152 13.71 10.92 -0.81
N PRO A 153 12.42 11.23 -0.56
CA PRO A 153 11.58 11.91 -1.53
C PRO A 153 12.02 13.37 -1.74
N ILE A 154 11.88 13.86 -2.97
CA ILE A 154 12.14 15.26 -3.32
C ILE A 154 11.00 16.14 -2.80
N THR A 155 11.33 17.22 -2.10
CA THR A 155 10.36 18.07 -1.41
C THR A 155 10.88 19.51 -1.28
N VAL A 156 9.99 20.48 -1.13
CA VAL A 156 10.38 21.88 -0.92
C VAL A 156 11.03 22.07 0.45
N PHE A 157 11.71 23.20 0.69
CA PHE A 157 12.26 23.47 2.02
C PHE A 157 11.12 23.58 3.05
N GLY A 158 11.25 22.88 4.18
CA GLY A 158 10.17 22.80 5.18
C GLY A 158 8.96 21.97 4.74
N GLY A 159 9.00 21.36 3.56
CA GLY A 159 7.92 20.60 2.96
C GLY A 159 7.64 19.26 3.63
N HIS A 160 6.62 18.55 3.14
CA HIS A 160 6.31 17.23 3.66
C HIS A 160 7.52 16.29 3.51
N CYS A 161 7.84 15.53 4.55
CA CYS A 161 9.01 14.64 4.62
C CYS A 161 10.40 15.32 4.49
N ASN A 162 10.50 16.64 4.67
CA ASN A 162 11.77 17.37 4.52
C ASN A 162 12.95 16.81 5.34
N ALA A 163 12.68 16.31 6.54
CA ALA A 163 13.67 15.70 7.44
C ALA A 163 14.38 14.47 6.85
N MET A 164 13.95 13.97 5.68
CA MET A 164 14.60 12.85 4.98
C MET A 164 15.75 13.29 4.06
N GLY A 165 15.94 14.60 3.86
CA GLY A 165 17.10 15.13 3.13
C GLY A 165 16.92 15.16 1.61
N GLY A 166 15.70 15.40 1.13
CA GLY A 166 15.38 15.63 -0.28
C GLY A 166 14.92 17.05 -0.58
N GLU A 167 15.25 18.02 0.28
CA GLU A 167 14.91 19.42 0.09
C GLU A 167 15.60 20.00 -1.16
N ALA A 168 14.81 20.51 -2.10
CA ALA A 168 15.27 21.15 -3.33
C ALA A 168 14.21 22.13 -3.86
N GLU A 169 14.63 23.24 -4.46
CA GLU A 169 13.75 24.24 -5.07
C GLU A 169 14.43 24.86 -6.30
N GLY A 170 13.62 25.41 -7.20
CA GLY A 170 14.09 25.97 -8.47
C GLY A 170 14.51 24.89 -9.47
N LEU A 171 14.45 25.22 -10.75
CA LEU A 171 14.72 24.28 -11.85
C LEU A 171 16.07 23.57 -11.71
N GLU A 172 17.13 24.31 -11.39
CA GLU A 172 18.46 23.73 -11.22
C GLU A 172 18.53 22.83 -9.97
N GLY A 173 17.93 23.25 -8.86
CA GLY A 173 17.95 22.51 -7.60
C GLY A 173 17.22 21.18 -7.71
N VAL A 174 16.02 21.18 -8.29
CA VAL A 174 15.23 19.95 -8.46
C VAL A 174 15.87 19.00 -9.47
N THR A 175 16.49 19.52 -10.53
CA THR A 175 17.24 18.70 -11.50
C THR A 175 18.44 18.03 -10.85
N LYS A 176 19.25 18.79 -10.11
CA LYS A 176 20.42 18.25 -9.37
C LYS A 176 20.01 17.22 -8.32
N MET A 177 18.94 17.47 -7.57
CA MET A 177 18.45 16.51 -6.58
C MET A 177 17.92 15.24 -7.25
N THR A 178 17.22 15.36 -8.38
CA THR A 178 16.74 14.20 -9.15
C THR A 178 17.92 13.37 -9.64
N GLN A 179 18.94 14.00 -10.24
CA GLN A 179 20.15 13.30 -10.67
C GLN A 179 20.86 12.61 -9.50
N ARG A 180 20.96 13.29 -8.35
CA ARG A 180 21.52 12.68 -7.14
C ARG A 180 20.78 11.41 -6.72
N ARG A 181 19.45 11.38 -6.78
CA ARG A 181 18.68 10.15 -6.46
C ARG A 181 18.95 9.02 -7.44
N LEU A 182 19.10 9.35 -8.71
CA LEU A 182 19.48 8.39 -9.75
C LEU A 182 20.90 7.85 -9.53
N ASP A 183 21.85 8.71 -9.18
CA ASP A 183 23.24 8.32 -8.86
C ASP A 183 23.31 7.46 -7.58
N GLU A 184 22.39 7.68 -6.64
CA GLU A 184 22.17 6.84 -5.45
C GLU A 184 21.46 5.50 -5.79
N GLY A 185 21.11 5.26 -7.05
CA GLY A 185 20.51 4.01 -7.53
C GLY A 185 19.00 3.91 -7.30
N ALA A 186 18.29 5.02 -7.14
CA ALA A 186 16.83 5.00 -7.05
C ALA A 186 16.20 4.43 -8.34
N GLU A 187 15.30 3.46 -8.18
CA GLU A 187 14.59 2.78 -9.27
C GLU A 187 13.25 3.47 -9.62
N VAL A 188 12.85 4.46 -8.82
CA VAL A 188 11.69 5.33 -9.03
C VAL A 188 11.95 6.67 -8.34
N ILE A 189 11.52 7.79 -8.92
CA ILE A 189 11.63 9.09 -8.26
C ILE A 189 10.32 9.41 -7.52
N LYS A 190 10.41 9.73 -6.23
CA LYS A 190 9.27 10.20 -5.44
C LYS A 190 9.37 11.70 -5.18
N VAL A 191 8.26 12.41 -5.40
CA VAL A 191 8.14 13.85 -5.12
C VAL A 191 6.97 14.15 -4.19
N MET A 192 7.07 15.17 -3.36
CA MET A 192 5.98 15.71 -2.55
C MET A 192 5.37 16.95 -3.22
N SER A 193 4.35 16.75 -4.08
CA SER A 193 3.69 17.86 -4.82
C SER A 193 2.58 18.54 -4.01
N THR A 194 2.27 18.05 -2.82
CA THR A 194 1.46 18.75 -1.82
C THR A 194 2.13 18.70 -0.45
N GLY A 195 1.64 19.50 0.50
CA GLY A 195 1.92 19.25 1.93
C GLY A 195 1.31 17.92 2.40
N GLY A 196 1.47 17.58 3.67
CA GLY A 196 0.92 16.34 4.24
C GLY A 196 0.52 16.51 5.70
N PHE A 197 -0.28 15.59 6.23
CA PHE A 197 -0.76 15.68 7.62
C PHE A 197 0.34 15.56 8.69
N MET A 198 1.48 14.98 8.32
CA MET A 198 2.49 14.54 9.30
C MET A 198 3.65 15.52 9.50
N THR A 199 3.65 16.64 8.77
CA THR A 199 4.73 17.64 8.84
C THR A 199 4.15 18.98 9.27
N ALA A 200 4.64 19.50 10.40
CA ALA A 200 4.20 20.78 10.95
C ALA A 200 4.40 21.92 9.95
N GLY A 201 3.40 22.80 9.80
CA GLY A 201 3.44 23.92 8.85
C GLY A 201 3.14 23.55 7.40
N SER A 202 2.87 22.27 7.10
CA SER A 202 2.40 21.82 5.79
C SER A 202 0.93 21.42 5.84
N HIS A 203 0.21 21.57 4.72
CA HIS A 203 -1.19 21.15 4.61
C HIS A 203 -1.43 20.35 3.32
N PRO A 204 -2.20 19.24 3.34
CA PRO A 204 -2.41 18.37 2.18
C PRO A 204 -3.11 19.02 0.99
N SER A 205 -3.92 20.04 1.23
CA SER A 205 -4.56 20.80 0.15
C SER A 205 -3.64 21.78 -0.57
N GLU A 206 -2.46 22.07 -0.02
CA GLU A 206 -1.55 23.07 -0.55
C GLU A 206 -0.61 22.45 -1.58
N ALA A 207 -0.77 22.84 -2.84
CA ALA A 207 0.13 22.46 -3.92
C ALA A 207 1.53 23.02 -3.68
N ARG A 208 2.53 22.20 -3.96
CA ARG A 208 3.96 22.52 -3.93
C ARG A 208 4.54 22.34 -5.33
N TYR A 209 5.62 23.06 -5.60
CA TYR A 209 6.26 23.19 -6.91
C TYR A 209 5.36 23.81 -8.00
N SER A 210 6.02 24.47 -8.96
CA SER A 210 5.41 24.86 -10.23
C SER A 210 5.34 23.67 -11.19
N VAL A 211 4.59 23.80 -12.29
CA VAL A 211 4.54 22.76 -13.33
C VAL A 211 5.92 22.56 -13.97
N GLU A 212 6.66 23.65 -14.15
CA GLU A 212 7.99 23.66 -14.76
C GLU A 212 9.01 22.92 -13.88
N GLU A 213 8.96 23.11 -12.56
CA GLU A 213 9.81 22.37 -11.61
C GLU A 213 9.47 20.87 -11.60
N LEU A 214 8.18 20.53 -11.53
CA LEU A 214 7.74 19.13 -11.59
C LEU A 214 8.14 18.49 -12.94
N LYS A 215 8.00 19.23 -14.04
CA LYS A 215 8.39 18.76 -15.37
C LYS A 215 9.90 18.53 -15.47
N ALA A 216 10.71 19.42 -14.90
CA ALA A 216 12.16 19.23 -14.86
C ALA A 216 12.55 17.94 -14.13
N ILE A 217 11.86 17.60 -13.03
CA ILE A 217 12.03 16.33 -12.33
C ILE A 217 11.64 15.15 -13.23
N ALA A 218 10.45 15.19 -13.83
CA ALA A 218 9.94 14.13 -14.69
C ALA A 218 10.87 13.88 -15.90
N ASP A 219 11.24 14.93 -16.62
CA ASP A 219 12.11 14.86 -17.79
C ASP A 219 13.50 14.30 -17.42
N THR A 220 14.06 14.70 -16.27
CA THR A 220 15.36 14.19 -15.79
C THR A 220 15.30 12.71 -15.46
N ALA A 221 14.24 12.26 -14.78
CA ALA A 221 14.05 10.85 -14.44
C ALA A 221 13.82 9.99 -15.70
N HIS A 222 12.94 10.44 -16.59
CA HIS A 222 12.61 9.74 -17.83
C HIS A 222 13.79 9.65 -18.78
N ALA A 223 14.66 10.68 -18.84
CA ALA A 223 15.91 10.64 -19.61
C ALA A 223 16.87 9.52 -19.13
N ASN A 224 16.72 9.08 -17.87
CA ASN A 224 17.46 7.96 -17.28
C ASN A 224 16.64 6.66 -17.24
N GLY A 225 15.48 6.61 -17.91
CA GLY A 225 14.61 5.43 -17.95
C GLY A 225 13.89 5.12 -16.64
N VAL A 226 13.84 6.08 -15.71
CA VAL A 226 13.23 5.91 -14.38
C VAL A 226 11.89 6.64 -14.31
N ARG A 227 10.87 5.97 -13.78
CA ARG A 227 9.52 6.55 -13.61
C ARG A 227 9.46 7.50 -12.42
N VAL A 228 8.47 8.39 -12.41
CA VAL A 228 8.22 9.32 -11.31
C VAL A 228 6.85 9.13 -10.70
N THR A 229 6.77 9.29 -9.40
CA THR A 229 5.52 9.31 -8.65
C THR A 229 5.47 10.46 -7.66
N THR A 230 4.27 10.90 -7.31
CA THR A 230 4.10 11.99 -6.35
C THR A 230 3.12 11.69 -5.22
N HIS A 231 3.41 12.21 -4.03
CA HIS A 231 2.38 12.46 -3.01
C HIS A 231 1.62 13.71 -3.43
N ALA A 232 0.33 13.54 -3.74
CA ALA A 232 -0.55 14.67 -4.03
C ALA A 232 -1.95 14.39 -3.50
N MET A 233 -2.40 15.24 -2.57
CA MET A 233 -3.72 15.10 -1.94
C MET A 233 -4.69 16.16 -2.44
N GLY A 234 -4.30 17.44 -2.52
CA GLY A 234 -5.12 18.51 -3.09
C GLY A 234 -5.16 18.53 -4.62
N ALA A 235 -6.31 18.95 -5.17
CA ALA A 235 -6.60 18.94 -6.62
C ALA A 235 -5.56 19.68 -7.48
N GLU A 236 -5.07 20.83 -7.03
CA GLU A 236 -4.08 21.60 -7.80
C GLU A 236 -2.70 20.89 -7.85
N GLY A 237 -2.27 20.25 -6.76
CA GLY A 237 -1.03 19.47 -6.75
C GLY A 237 -1.13 18.24 -7.65
N ILE A 238 -2.29 17.57 -7.63
CA ILE A 238 -2.62 16.46 -8.52
C ILE A 238 -2.56 16.93 -9.98
N ARG A 239 -3.27 18.03 -10.31
CA ARG A 239 -3.31 18.59 -11.66
C ARG A 239 -1.91 18.94 -12.17
N ARG A 240 -1.09 19.64 -11.38
CA ARG A 240 0.27 20.02 -11.78
C ARG A 240 1.14 18.81 -12.08
N ALA A 241 1.09 17.77 -11.25
CA ALA A 241 1.86 16.55 -11.48
C ALA A 241 1.45 15.83 -12.77
N VAL A 242 0.14 15.74 -13.06
CA VAL A 242 -0.35 15.13 -14.31
C VAL A 242 0.10 15.93 -15.52
N VAL A 243 0.00 17.27 -15.49
CA VAL A 243 0.46 18.13 -16.58
C VAL A 243 1.97 18.02 -16.79
N ALA A 244 2.74 17.89 -15.70
CA ALA A 244 4.18 17.73 -15.73
C ALA A 244 4.67 16.37 -16.26
N GLY A 245 3.76 15.39 -16.43
CA GLY A 245 4.09 14.08 -16.99
C GLY A 245 4.42 13.00 -15.96
N PHE A 246 3.89 13.10 -14.73
CA PHE A 246 4.12 12.06 -13.72
C PHE A 246 3.45 10.73 -14.09
N ASP A 247 4.10 9.60 -13.80
CA ASP A 247 3.60 8.26 -14.13
C ASP A 247 2.54 7.77 -13.14
N SER A 248 2.66 8.14 -11.86
CA SER A 248 1.67 7.80 -10.84
C SER A 248 1.47 8.87 -9.77
N ILE A 249 0.30 8.85 -9.16
CA ILE A 249 -0.11 9.69 -8.04
C ILE A 249 -0.44 8.80 -6.85
N GLU A 250 0.12 9.14 -5.70
CA GLU A 250 -0.16 8.49 -4.44
C GLU A 250 -1.19 9.30 -3.65
N HIS A 251 -2.04 8.58 -2.90
CA HIS A 251 -3.20 9.07 -2.16
C HIS A 251 -4.32 9.58 -3.07
N CYS A 252 -4.12 10.68 -3.79
CA CYS A 252 -5.13 11.29 -4.67
C CYS A 252 -6.48 11.49 -3.94
N SER A 253 -6.43 12.00 -2.71
CA SER A 253 -7.56 12.03 -1.77
C SER A 253 -8.46 13.28 -1.89
N TRP A 254 -8.18 14.17 -2.85
CA TRP A 254 -8.95 15.37 -3.14
C TRP A 254 -9.10 16.32 -1.93
N SER A 255 -8.05 16.43 -1.12
CA SER A 255 -8.08 17.16 0.14
C SER A 255 -8.21 18.67 -0.04
N THR A 256 -9.13 19.26 0.70
CA THR A 256 -9.30 20.72 0.86
C THR A 256 -8.96 21.11 2.31
N ARG A 257 -9.04 22.41 2.65
CA ARG A 257 -8.83 22.86 4.04
C ARG A 257 -9.92 22.39 5.00
N THR A 258 -11.09 22.03 4.49
CA THR A 258 -12.27 21.71 5.31
C THR A 258 -12.80 20.30 5.08
N GLY A 259 -12.17 19.50 4.23
CA GLY A 259 -12.62 18.14 3.93
C GLY A 259 -12.02 17.61 2.64
N THR A 260 -12.88 17.00 1.81
CA THR A 260 -12.53 16.45 0.50
C THR A 260 -13.51 16.96 -0.56
N GLU A 261 -13.01 17.27 -1.76
CA GLU A 261 -13.83 17.76 -2.87
C GLU A 261 -13.31 17.20 -4.20
N PHE A 262 -14.06 16.26 -4.78
CA PHE A 262 -13.65 15.58 -6.00
C PHE A 262 -13.74 16.48 -7.23
N ASP A 263 -12.62 16.64 -7.93
CA ASP A 263 -12.54 17.43 -9.16
C ASP A 263 -12.64 16.51 -10.39
N LYS A 264 -13.81 16.51 -11.04
CA LYS A 264 -14.07 15.73 -12.25
C LYS A 264 -13.15 16.08 -13.41
N GLY A 265 -12.77 17.36 -13.56
CA GLY A 265 -11.92 17.80 -14.66
C GLY A 265 -10.50 17.29 -14.49
N VAL A 266 -9.96 17.35 -13.27
CA VAL A 266 -8.65 16.77 -12.95
C VAL A 266 -8.67 15.24 -13.02
N ALA A 267 -9.76 14.60 -12.58
CA ALA A 267 -9.91 13.15 -12.72
C ALA A 267 -9.92 12.70 -14.19
N GLN A 268 -10.62 13.43 -15.07
CA GLN A 268 -10.59 13.16 -16.50
C GLN A 268 -9.18 13.34 -17.08
N LEU A 269 -8.46 14.38 -16.66
CA LEU A 269 -7.07 14.61 -17.07
C LEU A 269 -6.13 13.46 -16.68
N ILE A 270 -6.31 12.86 -15.49
CA ILE A 270 -5.56 11.65 -15.06
C ILE A 270 -5.80 10.50 -16.05
N VAL A 271 -7.07 10.25 -16.41
CA VAL A 271 -7.46 9.18 -17.34
C VAL A 271 -6.89 9.43 -18.74
N ASP A 272 -7.04 10.65 -19.26
CA ASP A 272 -6.60 11.03 -20.60
C ASP A 272 -5.09 10.92 -20.76
N LYS A 273 -4.33 11.23 -19.70
CA LYS A 273 -2.87 11.11 -19.67
C LYS A 273 -2.39 9.70 -19.29
N GLY A 274 -3.28 8.80 -18.90
CA GLY A 274 -2.94 7.44 -18.53
C GLY A 274 -2.13 7.33 -17.23
N VAL A 275 -2.27 8.30 -16.31
CA VAL A 275 -1.54 8.33 -15.03
C VAL A 275 -2.16 7.34 -14.05
N TYR A 276 -1.33 6.55 -13.38
CA TYR A 276 -1.80 5.58 -12.39
C TYR A 276 -2.10 6.25 -11.04
N VAL A 277 -3.07 5.73 -10.30
CA VAL A 277 -3.39 6.20 -8.94
C VAL A 277 -3.21 5.05 -7.96
N CYS A 278 -2.43 5.28 -6.91
CA CYS A 278 -2.37 4.41 -5.74
C CYS A 278 -3.06 5.11 -4.56
N PRO A 279 -4.30 4.73 -4.21
CA PRO A 279 -5.05 5.41 -3.16
C PRO A 279 -4.42 5.31 -1.77
N SER A 280 -3.62 4.25 -1.53
CA SER A 280 -2.97 3.96 -0.23
C SER A 280 -3.93 3.96 0.97
N GLU A 281 -5.21 3.68 0.71
CA GLU A 281 -6.25 3.57 1.74
C GLU A 281 -6.09 2.24 2.48
N ASN A 282 -5.89 2.31 3.80
CA ASN A 282 -5.88 1.13 4.65
C ASN A 282 -7.23 1.01 5.39
N PRO A 283 -8.09 0.04 5.04
CA PRO A 283 -9.42 -0.09 5.64
C PRO A 283 -9.38 -0.47 7.13
N CYS A 284 -8.22 -0.83 7.69
CA CYS A 284 -8.08 -1.22 9.09
C CYS A 284 -7.99 -0.03 10.07
N ARG A 285 -7.91 1.21 9.59
CA ARG A 285 -8.21 2.38 10.43
C ARG A 285 -9.68 2.68 10.28
N ASN A 286 -10.41 2.83 11.39
CA ASN A 286 -11.83 3.20 11.44
C ASN A 286 -12.11 4.49 10.64
N PHE A 287 -12.24 4.38 9.33
CA PHE A 287 -12.70 5.44 8.44
C PHE A 287 -14.22 5.32 8.36
N THR A 288 -14.92 5.93 9.31
CA THR A 288 -16.39 6.00 9.27
C THR A 288 -16.91 7.05 8.28
N ASN A 289 -16.05 7.76 7.53
CA ASN A 289 -16.47 8.92 6.73
C ASN A 289 -15.74 9.11 5.37
N THR A 290 -15.16 8.09 4.76
CA THR A 290 -14.66 8.23 3.38
C THR A 290 -15.79 7.89 2.40
N THR A 291 -16.37 8.92 1.78
CA THR A 291 -17.27 8.74 0.63
C THR A 291 -16.41 8.40 -0.59
N LEU A 292 -16.36 7.11 -0.94
CA LEU A 292 -15.80 6.66 -2.21
C LEU A 292 -16.79 7.03 -3.33
N ILE A 293 -16.38 7.94 -4.22
CA ILE A 293 -17.20 8.36 -5.36
C ILE A 293 -16.91 7.42 -6.54
N ALA A 294 -17.88 6.56 -6.87
CA ALA A 294 -17.85 5.75 -8.07
C ALA A 294 -18.25 6.59 -9.29
N SER A 295 -17.47 6.49 -10.38
CA SER A 295 -17.91 6.89 -11.72
C SER A 295 -18.66 5.70 -12.36
N SER A 296 -19.85 5.94 -12.89
CA SER A 296 -20.80 4.93 -13.37
C SER A 296 -20.73 4.63 -14.87
N ASP A 297 -19.63 4.96 -15.56
CA ASP A 297 -19.60 4.82 -17.01
C ASP A 297 -19.19 3.41 -17.46
N GLU A 298 -20.12 2.73 -18.15
CA GLU A 298 -20.13 1.35 -18.65
C GLU A 298 -19.07 0.99 -19.72
N HIS A 299 -17.90 1.64 -19.71
CA HIS A 299 -16.80 1.22 -20.59
C HIS A 299 -15.87 0.28 -19.84
N ARG A 300 -15.85 -0.99 -20.30
CA ARG A 300 -14.97 -2.08 -19.83
C ARG A 300 -13.52 -1.61 -19.70
N LEU A 301 -13.14 -1.15 -18.52
CA LEU A 301 -11.75 -0.90 -18.15
C LEU A 301 -11.19 -2.16 -17.48
N PRO A 302 -9.97 -2.59 -17.81
CA PRO A 302 -9.31 -3.69 -17.12
C PRO A 302 -9.13 -3.34 -15.63
N CYS A 303 -9.30 -4.34 -14.78
CA CYS A 303 -9.36 -4.37 -13.30
C CYS A 303 -8.23 -3.68 -12.50
N TRP A 304 -7.34 -2.94 -13.15
CA TRP A 304 -6.28 -2.11 -12.56
C TRP A 304 -6.58 -0.61 -12.65
N ARG A 305 -7.65 -0.21 -13.35
CA ARG A 305 -8.18 1.17 -13.36
C ARG A 305 -9.43 1.22 -12.49
N ILE A 306 -9.26 1.71 -11.25
CA ILE A 306 -10.28 2.12 -10.25
C ILE A 306 -11.60 1.35 -10.32
N LEU A 307 -11.79 0.37 -9.43
CA LEU A 307 -13.07 -0.33 -9.25
C LEU A 307 -13.33 -0.60 -7.76
N PHE A 308 -14.30 0.12 -7.20
CA PHE A 308 -15.18 -0.40 -6.16
C PHE A 308 -16.62 0.00 -6.54
N LEU A 309 -17.40 -0.98 -7.00
CA LEU A 309 -18.83 -0.85 -7.32
C LEU A 309 -19.69 -0.90 -6.04
N PRO A 310 -20.95 -0.42 -6.09
CA PRO A 310 -21.77 -0.24 -4.90
C PRO A 310 -22.33 -1.57 -4.41
N MET A 311 -22.20 -1.82 -3.10
CA MET A 311 -23.14 -2.70 -2.42
C MET A 311 -24.34 -1.85 -2.03
N GLY A 312 -25.49 -2.14 -2.65
CA GLY A 312 -26.79 -1.61 -2.21
C GLY A 312 -27.08 -1.95 -0.75
N PRO A 313 -28.18 -1.42 -0.17
CA PRO A 313 -28.48 -1.60 1.23
C PRO A 313 -28.62 -3.10 1.55
N PRO A 314 -28.27 -3.53 2.78
CA PRO A 314 -28.25 -4.95 3.13
C PRO A 314 -29.64 -5.55 2.94
N VAL A 315 -29.77 -6.44 1.95
CA VAL A 315 -30.96 -7.29 1.82
C VAL A 315 -30.86 -8.36 2.89
N CYS A 316 -31.41 -8.06 4.07
CA CYS A 316 -31.68 -9.07 5.08
C CYS A 316 -32.97 -9.79 4.68
N HIS A 317 -32.87 -11.04 4.22
CA HIS A 317 -34.03 -11.93 4.17
C HIS A 317 -34.32 -12.43 5.59
N CYS A 318 -34.98 -11.59 6.40
CA CYS A 318 -35.90 -12.09 7.40
C CYS A 318 -37.10 -11.13 7.46
N GLY A 319 -38.29 -11.69 7.27
CA GLY A 319 -39.51 -10.92 7.24
C GLY A 319 -39.83 -10.27 8.59
N LYS A 320 -40.67 -9.22 8.49
CA LYS A 320 -41.35 -8.46 9.54
C LYS A 320 -40.67 -7.14 9.95
N SER A 321 -40.99 -6.12 9.16
CA SER A 321 -41.57 -4.82 9.58
C SER A 321 -41.02 -4.12 10.83
N GLY A 322 -40.48 -2.91 10.63
CA GLY A 322 -40.43 -1.86 11.67
C GLY A 322 -39.26 -0.89 11.52
N PHE A 323 -39.48 0.27 10.89
CA PHE A 323 -38.57 1.41 10.89
C PHE A 323 -38.56 2.09 12.27
N ILE A 324 -37.37 2.43 12.80
CA ILE A 324 -37.17 3.54 13.75
C ILE A 324 -35.84 4.22 13.39
N THR A 325 -35.91 5.49 13.00
CA THR A 325 -34.78 6.42 12.81
C THR A 325 -34.49 7.17 14.11
N SER A 326 -33.23 7.31 14.52
CA SER A 326 -32.72 8.36 15.43
C SER A 326 -31.20 8.19 15.55
N ALA A 327 -30.36 9.19 15.84
CA ALA A 327 -30.44 10.64 15.90
C ALA A 327 -28.98 11.11 15.97
N GLN A 328 -28.70 12.31 15.47
CA GLN A 328 -27.44 13.02 15.67
C GLN A 328 -27.06 13.08 17.16
N ARG A 329 -25.76 13.00 17.48
CA ARG A 329 -25.27 13.53 18.75
C ARG A 329 -23.86 14.10 18.62
N GLU A 330 -23.81 15.37 18.98
CA GLU A 330 -22.66 16.26 19.06
C GLU A 330 -21.66 15.84 20.16
N ASP A 331 -20.42 16.25 19.93
CA ASP A 331 -19.28 16.13 20.83
C ASP A 331 -19.41 17.01 22.08
N HIS A 332 -19.05 16.47 23.23
CA HIS A 332 -18.55 17.27 24.36
C HIS A 332 -17.35 16.58 25.04
N TYR A 333 -16.24 17.34 25.06
CA TYR A 333 -15.01 17.08 25.81
C TYR A 333 -15.27 17.01 27.32
N GLY A 334 -14.64 16.05 28.01
CA GLY A 334 -14.68 15.96 29.47
C GLY A 334 -13.74 14.90 30.04
N ASN A 335 -12.58 15.36 30.50
CA ASN A 335 -11.54 14.60 31.18
C ASN A 335 -12.06 13.93 32.47
N ARG A 336 -11.89 12.61 32.64
CA ARG A 336 -11.60 11.93 33.93
C ARG A 336 -11.40 10.41 33.76
N GLN A 337 -10.25 9.94 34.24
CA GLN A 337 -9.97 8.55 34.56
C GLN A 337 -11.07 7.96 35.48
N GLN A 338 -11.61 6.80 35.12
CA GLN A 338 -11.94 5.77 36.11
C GLN A 338 -12.18 4.40 35.45
N ASP A 339 -11.40 3.43 35.90
CA ASP A 339 -11.58 2.00 35.71
C ASP A 339 -13.02 1.54 35.98
N ARG A 340 -13.70 0.99 34.98
CA ARG A 340 -14.75 -0.04 35.18
C ARG A 340 -14.71 -1.07 34.05
N LYS A 341 -14.14 -2.24 34.35
CA LYS A 341 -14.31 -3.48 33.57
C LYS A 341 -15.79 -3.86 33.52
N LEU A 342 -16.47 -3.57 32.41
CA LEU A 342 -17.75 -4.19 32.08
C LEU A 342 -17.47 -5.47 31.30
N SER A 343 -17.77 -6.62 31.92
CA SER A 343 -17.65 -7.91 31.23
C SER A 343 -18.65 -7.99 30.07
N LEU A 344 -18.25 -8.63 28.96
CA LEU A 344 -19.08 -8.87 27.77
C LEU A 344 -20.47 -9.45 28.10
N ARG A 345 -20.58 -10.23 29.18
CA ARG A 345 -21.83 -10.81 29.69
C ARG A 345 -22.82 -9.77 30.23
N ALA A 346 -22.35 -8.65 30.77
CA ALA A 346 -23.21 -7.56 31.25
C ALA A 346 -23.81 -6.76 30.08
N LEU A 347 -23.07 -6.63 28.98
CA LEU A 347 -23.54 -5.99 27.75
C LEU A 347 -24.63 -6.84 27.07
N CYS A 348 -24.43 -8.16 26.98
CA CYS A 348 -25.41 -9.06 26.36
C CYS A 348 -26.75 -9.15 27.11
N ARG A 349 -26.76 -9.09 28.45
CA ARG A 349 -28.02 -9.07 29.23
C ARG A 349 -28.83 -7.78 29.04
N ARG A 350 -28.15 -6.67 28.73
CA ARG A 350 -28.79 -5.36 28.52
C ARG A 350 -29.40 -5.22 27.13
N ILE A 351 -28.86 -5.94 26.14
CA ILE A 351 -29.32 -5.90 24.75
C ILE A 351 -30.41 -6.96 24.49
N TYR A 352 -30.31 -8.16 25.07
CA TYR A 352 -31.13 -9.30 24.61
C TYR A 352 -32.23 -9.78 25.58
N GLY A 353 -32.37 -9.18 26.76
CA GLY A 353 -33.38 -9.60 27.73
C GLY A 353 -33.20 -11.05 28.22
N SER A 354 -33.90 -11.42 29.28
CA SER A 354 -33.78 -12.73 29.95
C SER A 354 -34.45 -13.85 29.15
N GLY A 355 -33.79 -14.37 28.12
CA GLY A 355 -34.20 -15.57 27.39
C GLY A 355 -33.09 -16.63 27.39
N ARG A 356 -33.36 -17.82 27.93
CA ARG A 356 -32.43 -18.96 27.96
C ARG A 356 -32.26 -19.52 26.55
N CYS A 357 -31.03 -19.66 26.07
CA CYS A 357 -30.72 -20.59 24.98
C CYS A 357 -29.38 -21.28 25.27
N GLY A 358 -29.37 -22.61 25.14
CA GLY A 358 -28.38 -23.52 25.69
C GLY A 358 -26.99 -23.37 25.06
N ILE A 359 -25.98 -23.27 25.92
CA ILE A 359 -24.57 -23.28 25.55
C ILE A 359 -24.12 -24.74 25.46
N HIS A 360 -23.71 -25.17 24.28
CA HIS A 360 -22.69 -26.22 24.14
C HIS A 360 -21.36 -25.55 23.79
N THR A 361 -20.42 -25.60 24.74
CA THR A 361 -18.98 -25.39 24.52
C THR A 361 -18.30 -26.75 24.54
N PRO A 362 -17.42 -27.06 23.58
CA PRO A 362 -15.96 -26.88 23.78
C PRO A 362 -15.29 -26.31 22.51
N ARG A 363 -14.10 -25.70 22.48
CA ARG A 363 -12.95 -25.53 23.38
C ARG A 363 -12.22 -24.28 22.86
N ALA A 364 -11.65 -23.50 23.77
CA ALA A 364 -10.77 -22.39 23.46
C ALA A 364 -9.40 -22.90 22.96
N ILE A 365 -8.87 -22.26 21.91
CA ILE A 365 -7.44 -22.03 21.75
C ILE A 365 -7.31 -20.56 21.34
N GLY A 366 -6.69 -19.77 22.22
CA GLY A 366 -6.44 -18.36 22.00
C GLY A 366 -5.28 -18.16 21.03
N CYS A 367 -5.38 -17.14 20.19
CA CYS A 367 -4.23 -16.53 19.55
C CYS A 367 -3.99 -15.16 20.18
N MET A 368 -2.82 -15.05 20.80
CA MET A 368 -2.17 -13.81 21.16
C MET A 368 -1.65 -13.10 19.89
N TYR A 369 -1.64 -11.78 19.99
CA TYR A 369 -1.05 -10.72 19.14
C TYR A 369 -1.81 -10.30 17.88
#